data_AF-A0A1G1ZAB7-F1
#
_entry.id   AF-A0A1G1ZAB7-F1
#
_cell.length_a   1.000
_cell.length_b   1.000
_cell.length_c   1.000
_cell.angle_alpha   90.00
_cell.angle_beta   90.00
_cell.angle_gamma   90.00
#
_symmetry.space_group_name_H-M   'P 1'
#
loop_
_entity.id
_entity.type
_entity.pdbx_description
1 polymer ?
#
loop_
_entity_poly.entity_id
_entity_poly.type
_entity_poly.pdbx_seq_one_letter_code
_entity_poly.pdbx_strand_id
1 'polypeptide(L)'
;MTRYIKNLPERSVIVVTSKIVSLSERRTAVIENVNTKLKLMRKESELVIPTRYAWLTVKDGMAMSSAGIDESNANGKLILLPKNSFKTAHFLRKELQKKYGVKELGVIVTDSRSTPLRAAAMGAAIGYAGFRGLKDYRGKLDIFGRKFKFSRVNVADSLAIAAVLVMGEGNEQQPLAVIQKASIEFCDKVHPRELRINAADDMYRPLFSRLPKSI
;
A
#
# COMPACT_ATOMS: atom_id res chain seq x y z
N MET A 1 15.12 -10.23 5.63
CA MET A 1 14.68 -10.55 4.25
C MET A 1 15.62 -11.55 3.57
N THR A 2 16.87 -11.17 3.29
CA THR A 2 17.83 -11.99 2.51
C THR A 2 18.24 -13.32 3.16
N ARG A 3 18.11 -13.43 4.49
CA ARG A 3 18.26 -14.69 5.22
C ARG A 3 17.24 -15.75 4.79
N TYR A 4 16.01 -15.34 4.47
CA TYR A 4 14.86 -16.21 4.22
C TYR A 4 14.59 -16.43 2.72
N ILE A 5 14.78 -15.40 1.90
CA ILE A 5 14.67 -15.51 0.44
C ILE A 5 16.06 -15.92 -0.09
N LYS A 6 16.28 -17.21 -0.30
CA LYS A 6 17.59 -17.74 -0.75
C LYS A 6 17.89 -17.47 -2.21
N ASN A 7 16.87 -17.62 -3.05
CA ASN A 7 16.93 -17.34 -4.48
C ASN A 7 15.79 -16.39 -4.85
N LEU A 8 16.07 -15.47 -5.77
CA LEU A 8 15.10 -14.51 -6.29
C LEU A 8 15.22 -14.49 -7.81
N PRO A 9 14.33 -15.19 -8.53
CA PRO A 9 14.33 -15.19 -9.99
C PRO A 9 14.10 -13.79 -10.56
N GLU A 10 14.61 -13.56 -11.76
CA GLU A 10 14.31 -12.36 -12.56
C GLU A 10 12.78 -12.20 -12.71
N ARG A 11 12.30 -10.95 -12.79
CA ARG A 11 10.87 -10.62 -12.92
C ARG A 11 10.01 -11.09 -11.74
N SER A 12 10.58 -11.14 -10.55
CA SER A 12 9.86 -11.36 -9.29
C SER A 12 9.37 -10.05 -8.67
N VAL A 13 8.41 -10.14 -7.76
CA VAL A 13 7.98 -9.04 -6.90
C VAL A 13 8.12 -9.45 -5.44
N ILE A 14 8.91 -8.69 -4.68
CA ILE A 14 8.98 -8.85 -3.22
C ILE A 14 7.91 -7.97 -2.57
N VAL A 15 7.10 -8.55 -1.71
CA VAL A 15 6.11 -7.83 -0.93
C VAL A 15 6.54 -7.82 0.53
N VAL A 16 6.43 -6.65 1.17
CA VAL A 16 6.79 -6.43 2.58
C VAL A 16 5.66 -5.69 3.28
N THR A 17 5.28 -6.11 4.48
CA THR A 17 4.31 -5.36 5.31
C THR A 17 4.91 -4.05 5.81
N SER A 18 4.08 -3.01 5.86
CA SER A 18 4.35 -1.70 6.46
C SER A 18 4.86 -1.83 7.89
N LYS A 19 4.43 -2.86 8.64
CA LYS A 19 4.71 -3.01 10.06
C LYS A 19 6.20 -3.17 10.34
N ILE A 20 6.88 -4.09 9.65
CA ILE A 20 8.32 -4.29 9.84
C ILE A 20 9.15 -3.12 9.31
N VAL A 21 8.66 -2.42 8.28
CA VAL A 21 9.27 -1.18 7.79
C VAL A 21 9.19 -0.10 8.87
N SER A 22 7.99 0.11 9.42
CA SER A 22 7.71 1.11 10.45
C SER A 22 8.54 0.86 11.70
N LEU A 23 8.65 -0.39 12.14
CA LEU A 23 9.51 -0.78 13.26
C LEU A 23 10.99 -0.48 12.97
N SER A 24 11.47 -0.76 11.76
CA SER A 24 12.85 -0.43 11.36
C SER A 24 13.13 1.07 11.36
N GLU A 25 12.11 1.88 11.07
CA GLU A 25 12.16 3.34 11.10
C GLU A 25 11.86 3.94 12.49
N ARG A 26 11.63 3.10 13.50
CA ARG A 26 11.20 3.47 14.86
C ARG A 26 9.92 4.34 14.86
N ARG A 27 9.01 4.06 13.93
CA ARG A 27 7.71 4.72 13.79
C ARG A 27 6.71 4.17 14.81
N THR A 28 7.03 4.37 16.09
CA THR A 28 6.21 3.92 17.22
C THR A 28 5.93 5.05 18.19
N ALA A 29 4.79 4.99 18.89
CA ALA A 29 4.43 5.94 19.94
C ALA A 29 3.88 5.22 21.18
N VAL A 30 4.14 5.79 22.36
CA VAL A 30 3.58 5.31 23.63
C VAL A 30 2.17 5.87 23.79
N ILE A 31 1.24 5.06 24.28
CA ILE A 31 -0.11 5.51 24.61
C ILE A 31 -0.08 6.17 25.99
N GLU A 32 -0.15 7.50 26.01
CA GLU A 32 -0.16 8.27 27.27
C GLU A 32 -1.57 8.40 27.85
N ASN A 33 -2.57 8.55 26.98
CA ASN A 33 -3.98 8.66 27.35
C ASN A 33 -4.88 8.34 26.14
N VAL A 34 -6.19 8.33 26.38
CA VAL A 34 -7.22 8.04 25.37
C VAL A 34 -7.16 8.94 24.12
N ASN A 35 -6.58 10.14 24.24
CA ASN A 35 -6.48 11.09 23.13
C ASN A 35 -5.19 10.97 22.31
N THR A 36 -4.20 10.20 22.75
CA THR A 36 -2.91 10.07 22.06
C THR A 36 -3.08 9.64 20.60
N LYS A 37 -3.90 8.61 20.36
CA LYS A 37 -4.18 8.13 19.00
C LYS A 37 -4.84 9.21 18.14
N LEU A 38 -5.82 9.93 18.67
CA LEU A 38 -6.50 11.02 17.95
C LEU A 38 -5.55 12.16 17.57
N LYS A 39 -4.67 12.57 18.49
CA LYS A 39 -3.64 13.58 18.21
C LYS A 39 -2.71 13.13 17.09
N LEU A 40 -2.27 11.87 17.11
CA LEU A 40 -1.42 11.32 16.06
C LEU A 40 -2.15 11.22 14.72
N MET A 41 -3.41 10.75 14.69
CA MET A 41 -4.20 10.70 13.46
C MET A 41 -4.29 12.09 12.82
N ARG A 42 -4.64 13.13 13.59
CA ARG A 42 -4.70 14.52 13.08
C ARG A 42 -3.37 15.05 12.58
N LYS A 43 -2.25 14.57 13.14
CA LYS A 43 -0.89 14.96 12.72
C LYS A 43 -0.45 14.22 11.45
N GLU A 44 -0.93 12.99 11.25
CA GLU A 44 -0.44 12.07 10.23
C GLU A 44 -1.35 11.97 9.01
N SER A 45 -2.52 12.61 9.01
CA SER A 45 -3.54 12.50 7.96
C SER A 45 -4.18 13.85 7.63
N GLU A 46 -4.63 14.02 6.39
CA GLU A 46 -5.28 15.24 5.93
C GLU A 46 -6.75 15.33 6.34
N LEU A 47 -7.38 14.20 6.68
CA LEU A 47 -8.78 14.13 7.14
C LEU A 47 -8.91 13.13 8.29
N VAL A 48 -9.75 13.46 9.27
CA VAL A 48 -10.16 12.54 10.35
C VAL A 48 -11.66 12.70 10.60
N ILE A 49 -12.44 11.64 10.35
CA ILE A 49 -13.88 11.58 10.62
C ILE A 49 -14.16 10.37 11.53
N PRO A 50 -14.77 10.57 12.71
CA PRO A 50 -15.16 9.45 13.56
C PRO A 50 -16.28 8.63 12.91
N THR A 51 -16.19 7.32 13.04
CA THR A 51 -17.25 6.36 12.65
C THR A 51 -17.58 5.48 13.86
N ARG A 52 -18.54 4.54 13.71
CA ARG A 52 -18.98 3.68 14.82
C ARG A 52 -17.86 2.83 15.42
N TYR A 53 -16.92 2.33 14.60
CA TYR A 53 -15.91 1.35 15.03
C TYR A 53 -14.47 1.84 14.86
N ALA A 54 -14.24 2.87 14.05
CA ALA A 54 -12.91 3.40 13.75
C ALA A 54 -12.99 4.86 13.29
N TRP A 55 -11.89 5.40 12.77
CA TRP A 55 -11.86 6.71 12.12
C TRP A 55 -11.64 6.54 10.62
N LEU A 56 -12.47 7.17 9.81
CA LEU A 56 -12.16 7.35 8.39
C LEU A 56 -11.12 8.47 8.29
N THR A 57 -10.02 8.16 7.63
CA THR A 57 -8.93 9.12 7.40
C THR A 57 -8.52 9.14 5.95
N VAL A 58 -7.93 10.25 5.51
CA VAL A 58 -7.18 10.32 4.25
C VAL A 58 -5.73 10.59 4.63
N LYS A 59 -4.82 9.72 4.20
CA LYS A 59 -3.38 9.85 4.40
C LYS A 59 -2.67 9.51 3.09
N ASP A 60 -1.74 10.35 2.65
CA ASP A 60 -0.93 10.09 1.45
C ASP A 60 -1.78 9.84 0.19
N GLY A 61 -2.97 10.45 0.11
CA GLY A 61 -3.94 10.29 -0.97
C GLY A 61 -4.74 8.98 -0.93
N MET A 62 -4.72 8.25 0.19
CA MET A 62 -5.46 7.00 0.40
C MET A 62 -6.49 7.16 1.51
N ALA A 63 -7.73 6.79 1.25
CA ALA A 63 -8.74 6.63 2.28
C ALA A 63 -8.47 5.33 3.06
N MET A 64 -8.32 5.44 4.38
CA MET A 64 -8.00 4.30 5.25
C MET A 64 -8.50 4.49 6.68
N SER A 65 -8.42 3.41 7.47
CA SER A 65 -8.76 3.45 8.88
C SER A 65 -7.64 4.09 9.69
N SER A 66 -7.99 5.05 10.54
CA SER A 66 -7.15 5.57 11.63
C SER A 66 -5.73 6.00 11.22
N ALA A 67 -5.56 6.56 10.03
CA ALA A 67 -4.29 6.98 9.41
C ALA A 67 -3.25 5.85 9.27
N GLY A 68 -3.70 4.59 9.26
CA GLY A 68 -2.82 3.41 9.30
C GLY A 68 -2.11 3.24 10.65
N ILE A 69 -2.59 3.92 11.70
CA ILE A 69 -2.06 3.75 13.06
C ILE A 69 -2.64 2.47 13.65
N ASP A 70 -1.75 1.53 13.94
CA ASP A 70 -2.07 0.18 14.37
C ASP A 70 -1.67 -0.05 15.83
N GLU A 71 -2.50 -0.79 16.56
CA GLU A 71 -2.31 -1.23 17.94
C GLU A 71 -1.96 -2.72 18.03
N SER A 72 -2.28 -3.48 16.98
CA SER A 72 -2.04 -4.91 16.90
C SER A 72 -0.57 -5.22 16.67
N ASN A 73 -0.09 -6.31 17.27
CA ASN A 73 1.31 -6.74 17.20
C ASN A 73 2.31 -5.63 17.61
N ALA A 74 1.88 -4.70 18.47
CA ALA A 74 2.64 -3.50 18.84
C ALA A 74 3.09 -3.48 20.32
N ASN A 75 2.79 -4.52 21.10
CA ASN A 75 3.18 -4.66 22.50
C ASN A 75 2.87 -3.42 23.35
N GLY A 76 1.60 -2.99 23.35
CA GLY A 76 1.12 -1.84 24.13
C GLY A 76 1.51 -0.46 23.55
N LYS A 77 2.08 -0.40 22.35
CA LYS A 77 2.41 0.84 21.64
C LYS A 77 1.50 1.04 20.43
N LEU A 78 1.60 2.21 19.83
CA LEU A 78 1.08 2.50 18.50
C LEU A 78 2.21 2.35 17.48
N ILE A 79 1.90 1.73 16.34
CA ILE A 79 2.77 1.70 15.16
C ILE A 79 2.14 2.63 14.12
N LEU A 80 2.91 3.61 13.65
CA LEU A 80 2.50 4.52 12.60
C LEU A 80 3.04 4.01 11.26
N LEU A 81 2.43 4.42 10.15
CA LEU A 81 2.96 4.09 8.82
C LEU A 81 4.42 4.56 8.61
N PRO A 82 5.15 3.95 7.65
CA PRO A 82 6.47 4.39 7.25
C PRO A 82 6.49 5.87 6.86
N LYS A 83 7.63 6.54 7.05
CA LYS A 83 7.78 7.96 6.71
C LYS A 83 7.58 8.22 5.22
N ASN A 84 8.03 7.29 4.38
CA ASN A 84 7.85 7.36 2.92
C ASN A 84 7.97 5.95 2.30
N SER A 85 6.84 5.28 2.12
CA SER A 85 6.76 3.90 1.61
C SER A 85 7.33 3.73 0.19
N PHE A 86 7.19 4.73 -0.69
CA PHE A 86 7.79 4.69 -2.04
C PHE A 86 9.31 4.77 -1.99
N LYS A 87 9.86 5.63 -1.13
CA LYS A 87 11.32 5.72 -0.92
C LYS A 87 11.86 4.41 -0.36
N THR A 88 11.16 3.81 0.60
CA THR A 88 11.53 2.51 1.16
C THR A 88 11.47 1.41 0.09
N ALA A 89 10.41 1.35 -0.71
CA ALA A 89 10.31 0.37 -1.80
C ALA A 89 11.44 0.52 -2.82
N HIS A 90 11.79 1.75 -3.19
CA HIS A 90 12.91 2.02 -4.10
C HIS A 90 14.26 1.61 -3.52
N PHE A 91 14.50 1.95 -2.24
CA PHE A 91 15.71 1.55 -1.52
C PHE A 91 15.84 0.02 -1.47
N LEU A 92 14.78 -0.67 -1.04
CA LEU A 92 14.75 -2.14 -0.98
C LEU A 92 15.00 -2.74 -2.36
N ARG A 93 14.35 -2.23 -3.43
CA ARG A 93 14.57 -2.72 -4.79
C ARG A 93 16.04 -2.66 -5.16
N LYS A 94 16.70 -1.50 -4.97
CA LYS A 94 18.11 -1.30 -5.31
C LYS A 94 19.03 -2.27 -4.57
N GLU A 95 18.85 -2.41 -3.26
CA GLU A 95 19.68 -3.29 -2.43
C GLU A 95 19.47 -4.78 -2.78
N LEU A 96 18.22 -5.18 -3.06
CA LEU A 96 17.89 -6.55 -3.44
C LEU A 96 18.39 -6.88 -4.86
N GLN A 97 18.25 -5.97 -5.83
CA GLN A 97 18.86 -6.13 -7.16
C GLN A 97 20.36 -6.40 -7.06
N LYS A 98 21.08 -5.59 -6.27
CA LYS A 98 22.51 -5.78 -6.02
C LYS A 98 22.80 -7.12 -5.34
N LYS A 99 22.01 -7.49 -4.33
CA LYS A 99 22.22 -8.71 -3.54
C LYS A 99 21.99 -9.99 -4.36
N TYR A 100 20.98 -10.01 -5.22
CA TYR A 100 20.56 -11.19 -5.98
C TYR A 100 21.05 -11.19 -7.44
N GLY A 101 21.63 -10.09 -7.92
CA GLY A 101 22.10 -9.98 -9.30
C GLY A 101 20.99 -9.90 -10.35
N VAL A 102 19.78 -9.47 -9.96
CA VAL A 102 18.61 -9.35 -10.85
C VAL A 102 18.42 -7.92 -11.32
N LYS A 103 17.88 -7.74 -12.54
CA LYS A 103 17.65 -6.43 -13.17
C LYS A 103 16.20 -5.97 -13.06
N GLU A 104 15.25 -6.83 -13.38
CA GLU A 104 13.82 -6.62 -13.29
C GLU A 104 13.27 -7.17 -11.98
N LEU A 105 13.21 -6.29 -10.98
CA LEU A 105 12.67 -6.61 -9.65
C LEU A 105 11.60 -5.62 -9.26
N GLY A 106 10.44 -6.12 -8.87
CA GLY A 106 9.38 -5.35 -8.22
C GLY A 106 9.52 -5.41 -6.70
N VAL A 107 9.15 -4.32 -6.02
CA VAL A 107 8.98 -4.29 -4.57
C VAL A 107 7.67 -3.59 -4.24
N ILE A 108 6.90 -4.12 -3.29
CA ILE A 108 5.67 -3.51 -2.77
C ILE A 108 5.77 -3.43 -1.24
N VAL A 109 5.52 -2.26 -0.69
CA VAL A 109 5.22 -2.06 0.73
C VAL A 109 3.71 -2.04 0.88
N THR A 110 3.19 -2.91 1.74
CA THR A 110 1.75 -3.15 1.89
C THR A 110 1.23 -2.71 3.24
N ASP A 111 -0.03 -2.30 3.28
CA ASP A 111 -0.78 -2.11 4.52
C ASP A 111 -2.21 -2.60 4.34
N SER A 112 -2.96 -2.62 5.43
CA SER A 112 -4.33 -3.11 5.44
C SER A 112 -5.32 -1.96 5.25
N ARG A 113 -6.31 -2.14 4.37
CA ARG A 113 -7.38 -1.16 4.12
C ARG A 113 -8.74 -1.83 4.01
N SER A 114 -9.79 -1.08 4.34
CA SER A 114 -11.15 -1.44 3.95
C SER A 114 -11.53 -0.81 2.61
N THR A 115 -12.63 -1.29 2.03
CA THR A 115 -13.26 -0.71 0.84
C THR A 115 -14.73 -0.46 1.15
N PRO A 116 -15.32 0.64 0.63
CA PRO A 116 -16.73 0.93 0.85
C PRO A 116 -17.64 -0.28 0.58
N LEU A 117 -18.58 -0.51 1.49
CA LEU A 117 -19.61 -1.57 1.38
C LEU A 117 -19.05 -3.01 1.26
N ARG A 118 -17.82 -3.24 1.72
CA ARG A 118 -17.22 -4.57 1.85
C ARG A 118 -16.78 -4.79 3.29
N ALA A 119 -17.07 -5.96 3.82
CA ALA A 119 -16.71 -6.30 5.18
C ALA A 119 -15.18 -6.47 5.32
N ALA A 120 -14.66 -6.06 6.48
CA ALA A 120 -13.27 -6.24 6.91
C ALA A 120 -12.21 -5.54 6.02
N ALA A 121 -10.94 -5.75 6.38
CA ALA A 121 -9.78 -5.19 5.69
C ALA A 121 -9.17 -6.22 4.72
N MET A 122 -8.41 -5.71 3.75
CA MET A 122 -7.60 -6.46 2.80
C MET A 122 -6.32 -5.68 2.50
N GLY A 123 -5.34 -6.34 1.90
CA GLY A 123 -4.07 -5.70 1.53
C GLY A 123 -4.22 -4.55 0.53
N ALA A 124 -3.29 -3.62 0.61
CA ALA A 124 -3.12 -2.53 -0.34
C ALA A 124 -1.66 -2.14 -0.47
N ALA A 125 -1.25 -1.67 -1.65
CA ALA A 125 0.05 -1.07 -1.84
C ALA A 125 0.03 0.36 -1.29
N ILE A 126 0.87 0.63 -0.29
CA ILE A 126 1.14 2.01 0.20
C ILE A 126 2.42 2.59 -0.39
N GLY A 127 3.21 1.78 -1.08
CA GLY A 127 4.37 2.18 -1.88
C GLY A 127 4.90 1.01 -2.70
N TYR A 128 5.51 1.27 -3.83
CA TYR A 128 6.09 0.23 -4.68
C TYR A 128 7.21 0.79 -5.56
N ALA A 129 7.98 -0.10 -6.18
CA ALA A 129 9.05 0.22 -7.12
C ALA A 129 9.22 -0.90 -8.15
N GLY A 130 9.74 -0.55 -9.34
CA GLY A 130 10.20 -1.53 -10.33
C GLY A 130 9.19 -1.99 -11.35
N PHE A 131 7.95 -1.51 -11.29
CA PHE A 131 6.90 -1.84 -12.25
C PHE A 131 5.82 -0.75 -12.25
N ARG A 132 5.04 -0.65 -13.32
CA ARG A 132 3.89 0.26 -13.40
C ARG A 132 2.78 -0.22 -12.47
N GLY A 133 2.31 0.66 -11.58
CA GLY A 133 1.24 0.34 -10.63
C GLY A 133 -0.12 0.15 -11.29
N LEU A 134 -0.31 0.70 -12.49
CA LEU A 134 -1.53 0.57 -13.28
C LEU A 134 -1.24 -0.08 -14.64
N LYS A 135 -2.11 -1.02 -15.03
CA LYS A 135 -2.18 -1.54 -16.41
C LYS A 135 -3.25 -0.79 -17.18
N ASP A 136 -2.83 0.00 -18.15
CA ASP A 136 -3.72 0.80 -18.98
C ASP A 136 -4.19 0.01 -20.22
N TYR A 137 -5.51 -0.10 -20.37
CA TYR A 137 -6.15 -0.72 -21.52
C TYR A 137 -6.79 0.30 -22.46
N ARG A 138 -6.83 1.58 -22.09
CA ARG A 138 -7.47 2.61 -22.92
C ARG A 138 -6.84 2.65 -24.32
N GLY A 139 -7.69 2.68 -25.34
CA GLY A 139 -7.28 2.62 -26.74
C GLY A 139 -6.92 1.23 -27.27
N LYS A 140 -6.72 0.22 -26.41
CA LYS A 140 -6.52 -1.18 -26.83
C LYS A 140 -7.85 -1.82 -27.22
N LEU A 141 -7.79 -2.80 -28.11
CA LEU A 141 -8.95 -3.57 -28.56
C LEU A 141 -9.30 -4.66 -27.54
N ASP A 142 -10.59 -4.86 -27.31
CA ASP A 142 -11.12 -6.05 -26.68
C ASP A 142 -11.16 -7.24 -27.68
N ILE A 143 -11.63 -8.38 -27.21
CA ILE A 143 -11.73 -9.61 -28.01
C ILE A 143 -12.71 -9.52 -29.18
N PHE A 144 -13.49 -8.45 -29.30
CA PHE A 144 -14.43 -8.19 -30.39
C PHE A 144 -14.02 -6.96 -31.22
N GLY A 145 -12.79 -6.46 -31.06
CA GLY A 145 -12.27 -5.33 -31.81
C GLY A 145 -12.78 -3.96 -31.35
N ARG A 146 -13.43 -3.85 -30.18
CA ARG A 146 -13.87 -2.56 -29.63
C ARG A 146 -12.76 -1.95 -28.77
N LYS A 147 -12.51 -0.65 -28.92
CA LYS A 147 -11.53 0.06 -28.10
C LYS A 147 -12.05 0.31 -26.69
N PHE A 148 -11.26 -0.02 -25.68
CA PHE A 148 -11.56 0.39 -24.30
C PHE A 148 -11.47 1.91 -24.15
N LYS A 149 -12.46 2.52 -23.49
CA LYS A 149 -12.51 3.97 -23.21
C LYS A 149 -11.88 4.33 -21.85
N PHE A 150 -12.17 3.56 -20.81
CA PHE A 150 -11.79 3.89 -19.42
C PHE A 150 -10.95 2.84 -18.72
N SER A 151 -10.92 1.61 -19.24
CA SER A 151 -10.41 0.44 -18.52
C SER A 151 -8.94 0.59 -18.11
N ARG A 152 -8.69 0.57 -16.81
CA ARG A 152 -7.38 0.50 -16.16
C ARG A 152 -7.47 -0.48 -15.00
N VAL A 153 -6.41 -1.22 -14.75
CA VAL A 153 -6.34 -2.18 -13.65
C VAL A 153 -5.26 -1.75 -12.67
N ASN A 154 -5.61 -1.68 -11.39
CA ASN A 154 -4.65 -1.41 -10.31
C ASN A 154 -3.89 -2.69 -9.94
N VAL A 155 -2.82 -2.95 -10.68
CA VAL A 155 -2.01 -4.16 -10.52
C VAL A 155 -1.19 -4.13 -9.23
N ALA A 156 -0.78 -2.94 -8.75
CA ALA A 156 -0.09 -2.82 -7.47
C ALA A 156 -0.98 -3.30 -6.31
N ASP A 157 -2.22 -2.82 -6.21
CA ASP A 157 -3.15 -3.27 -5.16
C ASP A 157 -3.58 -4.72 -5.37
N SER A 158 -3.75 -5.18 -6.61
CA SER A 158 -4.11 -6.58 -6.87
C SER A 158 -3.03 -7.55 -6.38
N LEU A 159 -1.76 -7.22 -6.59
CA LEU A 159 -0.62 -8.00 -6.07
C LEU A 159 -0.51 -7.88 -4.55
N ALA A 160 -0.74 -6.69 -3.99
CA ALA A 160 -0.75 -6.48 -2.55
C ALA A 160 -1.82 -7.32 -1.85
N ILE A 161 -3.04 -7.37 -2.38
CA ILE A 161 -4.14 -8.18 -1.84
C ILE A 161 -3.76 -9.65 -1.82
N ALA A 162 -3.25 -10.18 -2.93
CA ALA A 162 -2.84 -11.58 -3.02
C ALA A 162 -1.70 -11.93 -2.05
N ALA A 163 -0.73 -11.03 -1.89
CA ALA A 163 0.37 -11.22 -0.95
C ALA A 163 -0.10 -11.16 0.51
N VAL A 164 -0.92 -10.17 0.87
CA VAL A 164 -1.43 -10.04 2.24
C VAL A 164 -2.29 -11.25 2.63
N LEU A 165 -3.07 -11.80 1.69
CA LEU A 165 -3.82 -13.04 1.92
C LEU A 165 -2.93 -14.21 2.35
N VAL A 166 -1.74 -14.38 1.75
CA VAL A 166 -0.82 -15.47 2.13
C VAL A 166 0.04 -15.13 3.34
N MET A 167 0.31 -13.84 3.57
CA MET A 167 1.07 -13.36 4.73
C MET A 167 0.28 -13.46 6.04
N GLY A 168 -1.05 -13.37 5.96
CA GLY A 168 -1.92 -13.27 7.12
C GLY A 168 -1.90 -11.88 7.75
N GLU A 169 -2.89 -11.63 8.60
CA GLU A 169 -3.09 -10.36 9.33
C GLU A 169 -3.01 -10.55 10.86
N GLY A 170 -2.73 -11.77 11.32
CA GLY A 170 -2.69 -12.16 12.72
C GLY A 170 -1.27 -12.36 13.24
N ASN A 171 -1.03 -13.54 13.82
CA ASN A 171 0.23 -13.93 14.45
C ASN A 171 1.06 -14.91 13.63
N GLU A 172 0.78 -15.07 12.33
CA GLU A 172 1.45 -16.00 11.42
C GLU A 172 2.95 -15.68 11.27
N GLN A 173 3.35 -14.45 11.57
CA GLN A 173 4.73 -13.96 11.49
C GLN A 173 5.34 -14.12 10.08
N GLN A 174 4.53 -13.89 9.05
CA GLN A 174 4.95 -13.91 7.65
C GLN A 174 4.93 -12.49 7.04
N PRO A 175 5.86 -11.60 7.41
CA PRO A 175 5.84 -10.20 6.98
C PRO A 175 6.32 -9.99 5.52
N LEU A 176 6.60 -11.08 4.80
CA LEU A 176 7.21 -11.07 3.47
C LEU A 176 6.51 -12.09 2.56
N ALA A 177 6.30 -11.73 1.30
CA ALA A 177 5.89 -12.65 0.25
C ALA A 177 6.71 -12.44 -1.03
N VAL A 178 6.76 -13.47 -1.87
CA VAL A 178 7.38 -13.39 -3.20
C VAL A 178 6.34 -13.78 -4.24
N ILE A 179 6.07 -12.89 -5.18
CA ILE A 179 5.21 -13.17 -6.32
C ILE A 179 6.08 -13.37 -7.55
N GLN A 180 5.83 -14.44 -8.29
CA GLN A 180 6.52 -14.76 -9.54
C GLN A 180 5.51 -14.82 -10.68
N LYS A 181 5.98 -14.62 -11.91
CA LYS A 181 5.17 -14.73 -13.14
C LYS A 181 3.95 -13.77 -13.15
N ALA A 182 4.04 -12.64 -12.47
CA ALA A 182 3.02 -11.60 -12.52
C ALA A 182 2.97 -10.94 -13.91
N SER A 183 1.76 -10.72 -14.44
CA SER A 183 1.55 -10.03 -15.72
C SER A 183 1.63 -8.50 -15.52
N ILE A 184 2.85 -8.00 -15.31
CA ILE A 184 3.15 -6.58 -15.06
C ILE A 184 4.22 -6.06 -16.03
N GLU A 185 4.22 -4.75 -16.23
CA GLU A 185 5.26 -4.05 -16.99
C GLU A 185 6.33 -3.53 -16.02
N PHE A 186 7.52 -4.11 -16.07
CA PHE A 186 8.66 -3.63 -15.29
C PHE A 186 9.14 -2.28 -15.83
N CYS A 187 9.53 -1.39 -14.92
CA CYS A 187 10.04 -0.08 -15.26
C CYS A 187 11.00 0.43 -14.17
N ASP A 188 11.91 1.33 -14.54
CA ASP A 188 12.89 1.85 -13.57
C ASP A 188 12.34 2.94 -12.67
N LYS A 189 11.46 3.78 -13.21
CA LYS A 189 10.85 4.90 -12.50
C LYS A 189 9.35 4.66 -12.39
N VAL A 190 8.85 4.76 -11.17
CA VAL A 190 7.43 4.76 -10.85
C VAL A 190 6.97 6.19 -10.60
N HIS A 191 5.70 6.48 -10.86
CA HIS A 191 5.10 7.76 -10.51
C HIS A 191 4.21 7.55 -9.29
N PRO A 192 4.59 8.01 -8.07
CA PRO A 192 3.81 7.75 -6.85
C PRO A 192 2.35 8.21 -6.90
N ARG A 193 2.07 9.21 -7.74
CA ARG A 193 0.72 9.75 -7.95
C ARG A 193 -0.12 8.94 -8.94
N GLU A 194 0.42 7.92 -9.62
CA GLU A 194 -0.35 7.18 -10.62
C GLU A 194 -1.50 6.36 -10.01
N LEU A 195 -1.36 5.90 -8.76
CA LEU A 195 -2.44 5.26 -8.01
C LEU A 195 -3.41 6.25 -7.35
N ARG A 196 -3.07 7.54 -7.33
CA ARG A 196 -3.91 8.58 -6.73
C ARG A 196 -4.94 9.05 -7.73
N ILE A 197 -6.13 9.33 -7.22
CA ILE A 197 -7.19 10.02 -7.93
C ILE A 197 -7.57 11.23 -7.08
N ASN A 198 -7.82 12.37 -7.72
CA ASN A 198 -8.32 13.53 -6.99
C ASN A 198 -9.70 13.19 -6.43
N ALA A 199 -9.94 13.50 -5.16
CA ALA A 199 -11.24 13.21 -4.53
C ALA A 199 -12.43 13.84 -5.28
N ALA A 200 -12.19 14.93 -6.02
CA ALA A 200 -13.18 15.57 -6.87
C ALA A 200 -13.59 14.73 -8.10
N ASP A 201 -12.71 13.85 -8.59
CA ASP A 201 -12.89 12.99 -9.76
C ASP A 201 -13.18 11.53 -9.39
N ASP A 202 -13.01 11.17 -8.11
CA ASP A 202 -13.26 9.84 -7.59
C ASP A 202 -14.77 9.50 -7.63
N MET A 203 -15.11 8.26 -7.99
CA MET A 203 -16.48 7.76 -7.95
C MET A 203 -17.13 7.88 -6.56
N TYR A 204 -16.32 7.90 -5.49
CA TYR A 204 -16.73 8.06 -4.11
C TYR A 204 -16.76 9.52 -3.65
N ARG A 205 -16.59 10.51 -4.54
CA ARG A 205 -16.65 11.95 -4.25
C ARG A 205 -17.79 12.34 -3.27
N PRO A 206 -19.04 11.85 -3.39
CA PRO A 206 -20.10 12.22 -2.45
C PRO A 206 -19.77 11.92 -0.98
N LEU A 207 -18.98 10.87 -0.72
CA LEU A 207 -18.51 10.48 0.61
C LEU A 207 -17.42 11.43 1.14
N PHE A 208 -16.73 12.13 0.23
CA PHE A 208 -15.64 13.04 0.52
C PHE A 208 -16.05 14.52 0.47
N SER A 209 -17.34 14.82 0.56
CA SER A 209 -17.87 16.20 0.53
C SER A 209 -17.30 17.15 1.60
N ARG A 210 -16.64 16.61 2.63
CA ARG A 210 -15.92 17.36 3.68
C ARG A 210 -14.43 17.57 3.38
N LEU A 211 -13.88 17.00 2.30
CA LEU A 211 -12.52 17.28 1.86
C LEU A 211 -12.46 18.63 1.13
N PRO A 212 -11.42 19.45 1.35
CA PRO A 212 -11.06 20.54 0.46
C PRO A 212 -10.99 20.05 -1.00
N LYS A 213 -11.36 20.90 -1.97
CA LYS A 213 -11.40 20.56 -3.41
C LYS A 213 -10.03 20.16 -4.01
N SER A 214 -8.94 20.20 -3.24
CA SER A 214 -7.56 20.10 -3.73
C SER A 214 -6.67 19.12 -2.94
N ILE A 215 -7.23 18.06 -2.36
CA ILE A 215 -6.45 16.96 -1.75
C ILE A 215 -6.28 15.81 -2.73
#